data_AF-A0ABD0Z6F5-F1
#
_entry.id   AF-A0ABD0Z6F5-F1
#
_cell.length_a   1.000
_cell.length_b   1.000
_cell.length_c   1.000
_cell.angle_alpha   90.00
_cell.angle_beta   90.00
_cell.angle_gamma   90.00
#
_symmetry.space_group_name_H-M   'P 1'
#
loop_
_entity.id
_entity.type
_entity.pdbx_description
1 polymer ?
#
loop_
_entity_poly.entity_id
_entity_poly.type
_entity_poly.pdbx_seq_one_letter_code
_entity_poly.pdbx_strand_id
1 'polypeptide(L)'
;MPRDNEDNKHGTRCAGEVAAAAYNSYCGVGVAYNASIGGVRMLDGSVNDAVEARALSLNPDHIDIYSASWGPEDDGKTVDGPGPLATRAFINGITTVSIVSKK
;
A
#
# COMPACT_ATOMS: atom_id res chain seq x y z
N MET A 1 13.53 -4.46 3.47
CA MET A 1 13.35 -5.35 4.63
C MET A 1 12.62 -4.61 5.73
N PRO A 2 11.68 -5.26 6.45
CA PRO A 2 11.07 -4.72 7.66
C PRO A 2 12.14 -4.31 8.68
N ARG A 3 11.90 -3.22 9.42
CA ARG A 3 12.77 -2.80 10.52
C ARG A 3 11.93 -2.80 11.80
N ASP A 4 12.44 -3.47 12.82
CA ASP A 4 11.85 -3.45 14.15
C ASP A 4 12.38 -2.22 14.90
N ASN A 5 11.80 -1.06 14.58
CA ASN A 5 12.02 0.19 15.28
C ASN A 5 10.69 0.93 15.44
N GLU A 6 10.67 1.98 16.27
CA GLU A 6 9.42 2.66 16.58
C GLU A 6 8.76 3.31 15.36
N ASP A 7 9.54 3.71 14.35
CA ASP A 7 9.06 4.47 13.20
C ASP A 7 8.59 3.60 12.02
N ASN A 8 9.21 2.44 11.81
CA ASN A 8 9.01 1.60 10.62
C ASN A 8 8.11 0.36 10.86
N LYS A 9 7.38 0.35 11.99
CA LYS A 9 6.48 -0.75 12.36
C LYS A 9 5.13 -0.76 11.62
N HIS A 10 4.72 0.40 11.08
CA HIS A 10 3.36 0.61 10.57
C HIS A 10 2.97 -0.40 9.47
N GLY A 11 3.78 -0.50 8.41
CA GLY A 11 3.48 -1.39 7.28
C GLY A 11 3.37 -2.88 7.67
N THR A 12 4.22 -3.35 8.59
CA THR A 12 4.17 -4.74 9.08
C THR A 12 2.88 -5.02 9.86
N ARG A 13 2.39 -4.06 10.66
CA ARG A 13 1.13 -4.18 11.39
C ARG A 13 -0.06 -4.27 10.42
N CYS A 14 -0.14 -3.35 9.46
CA CYS A 14 -1.20 -3.35 8.45
C CYS A 14 -1.19 -4.62 7.59
N ALA A 15 -0.01 -5.13 7.21
CA ALA A 15 0.10 -6.39 6.48
C ALA A 15 -0.47 -7.59 7.27
N GLY A 16 -0.27 -7.59 8.60
CA GLY A 16 -0.83 -8.61 9.48
C GLY A 16 -2.36 -8.58 9.54
N GLU A 17 -2.97 -7.39 9.57
CA GLU A 17 -4.43 -7.23 9.54
C GLU A 17 -5.05 -7.87 8.29
N VAL A 18 -4.38 -7.74 7.14
CA VAL A 18 -4.86 -8.28 5.87
C VAL A 18 -4.59 -9.78 5.75
N ALA A 19 -3.35 -10.23 5.95
CA ALA A 19 -2.92 -11.56 5.53
C ALA A 19 -1.98 -12.27 6.53
N ALA A 20 -2.07 -11.97 7.84
CA ALA A 20 -1.40 -12.81 8.83
C ALA A 20 -1.83 -14.28 8.66
N ALA A 21 -0.85 -15.18 8.65
CA ALA A 21 -1.07 -16.60 8.39
C ALA A 21 -1.94 -17.25 9.47
N ALA A 22 -2.87 -18.09 9.06
CA ALA A 22 -3.71 -18.87 9.95
C ALA A 22 -3.03 -20.19 10.37
N TYR A 23 -3.48 -20.77 11.49
CA TYR A 23 -3.16 -22.14 11.92
C TYR A 23 -1.66 -22.46 12.10
N ASN A 24 -0.84 -21.46 12.45
CA ASN A 24 0.60 -21.64 12.66
C ASN A 24 1.07 -21.46 14.12
N SER A 25 0.15 -21.25 15.06
CA SER A 25 0.42 -21.00 16.48
C SER A 25 1.18 -19.69 16.80
N TYR A 26 1.23 -18.72 15.89
CA TYR A 26 1.85 -17.41 16.10
C TYR A 26 0.84 -16.26 15.92
N CYS A 27 0.80 -15.33 16.89
CA CYS A 27 -0.02 -14.12 16.84
C CYS A 27 -1.52 -14.40 16.55
N GLY A 28 -2.15 -13.61 15.66
CA GLY A 28 -3.53 -13.74 15.21
C GLY A 28 -3.65 -14.16 13.75
N VAL A 29 -4.82 -13.90 13.14
CA VAL A 29 -5.14 -14.28 11.75
C VAL A 29 -5.59 -13.05 10.96
N GLY A 30 -5.12 -12.92 9.72
CA GLY A 30 -5.53 -11.85 8.82
C GLY A 30 -6.91 -12.11 8.21
N VAL A 31 -7.62 -11.04 7.82
CA VAL A 31 -8.95 -11.14 7.20
C VAL A 31 -8.95 -12.03 5.96
N ALA A 32 -7.89 -11.94 5.15
CA ALA A 32 -7.64 -12.75 3.97
C ALA A 32 -6.33 -13.54 4.14
N TYR A 33 -6.25 -14.37 5.18
CA TYR A 33 -5.04 -15.16 5.54
C TYR A 33 -4.49 -16.07 4.43
N ASN A 34 -5.24 -16.31 3.35
CA ASN A 34 -4.81 -17.11 2.20
C ASN A 34 -4.40 -16.26 0.98
N ALA A 35 -4.41 -14.93 1.10
CA ALA A 35 -3.94 -14.01 0.07
C ALA A 35 -2.40 -13.88 0.09
N SER A 36 -1.83 -13.48 -1.05
CA SER A 36 -0.44 -13.03 -1.09
C SER A 36 -0.36 -11.58 -0.60
N ILE A 37 0.68 -11.25 0.17
CA ILE A 37 0.89 -9.90 0.71
C ILE A 37 2.30 -9.42 0.41
N GLY A 38 2.41 -8.17 -0.01
CA GLY A 38 3.67 -7.46 -0.27
C GLY A 38 3.69 -6.11 0.43
N GLY A 39 4.81 -5.38 0.32
CA GLY A 39 4.93 -4.05 0.92
C GLY A 39 5.81 -3.12 0.10
N VAL A 40 5.35 -1.89 -0.09
CA VAL A 40 6.12 -0.81 -0.74
C VAL A 40 6.64 0.14 0.32
N ARG A 41 7.96 0.14 0.53
CA ARG A 41 8.58 1.05 1.50
C ARG A 41 8.84 2.39 0.84
N MET A 42 7.95 3.35 1.07
CA MET A 42 8.06 4.70 0.47
C MET A 42 7.99 5.87 1.46
N LEU A 43 7.63 5.62 2.73
CA LEU A 43 7.50 6.65 3.78
C LEU A 43 8.76 6.86 4.65
N ASP A 44 9.77 5.99 4.54
CA ASP A 44 11.04 6.10 5.29
C ASP A 44 12.04 7.01 4.57
N GLY A 45 11.64 8.26 4.32
CA GLY A 45 12.41 9.26 3.58
C GLY A 45 11.54 10.40 3.05
N SER A 46 12.14 11.30 2.26
CA SER A 46 11.38 12.39 1.61
C SER A 46 10.39 11.80 0.60
N VAL A 47 9.11 12.10 0.80
CA VAL A 47 8.02 11.73 -0.09
C VAL A 47 7.75 12.91 -1.02
N ASN A 48 7.76 12.64 -2.33
CA ASN A 48 7.37 13.61 -3.36
C ASN A 48 6.45 12.93 -4.38
N ASP A 49 5.84 13.73 -5.25
CA ASP A 49 4.88 13.28 -6.27
C ASP A 49 5.40 12.08 -7.10
N ALA A 50 6.69 12.07 -7.44
CA ALA A 50 7.28 10.96 -8.20
C ALA A 50 7.44 9.67 -7.35
N VAL A 51 7.69 9.78 -6.05
CA VAL A 51 7.73 8.64 -5.13
C VAL A 51 6.32 8.05 -4.97
N GLU A 52 5.31 8.90 -4.77
CA GLU A 52 3.91 8.48 -4.70
C GLU A 52 3.46 7.78 -5.98
N ALA A 53 3.69 8.40 -7.14
CA ALA A 53 3.32 7.84 -8.43
C ALA A 53 3.95 6.45 -8.70
N ARG A 54 5.23 6.28 -8.34
CA ARG A 54 5.91 4.99 -8.45
C ARG A 54 5.34 3.94 -7.50
N ALA A 55 4.99 4.32 -6.28
CA ALA A 55 4.40 3.41 -5.31
C ALA A 55 3.00 2.94 -5.76
N LEU A 56 2.18 3.85 -6.26
CA LEU A 56 0.83 3.60 -6.76
C LEU A 56 0.81 2.80 -8.09
N SER A 57 1.90 2.83 -8.85
CA SER A 57 2.01 2.15 -10.15
C SER A 57 2.85 0.86 -10.08
N LEU A 58 3.14 0.33 -8.89
CA LEU A 58 3.98 -0.85 -8.76
C LEU A 58 3.26 -2.11 -9.26
N ASN A 59 3.69 -2.68 -10.37
CA ASN A 59 3.20 -3.99 -10.87
C ASN A 59 1.65 -4.12 -10.92
N PRO A 60 0.95 -3.22 -11.63
CA PRO A 60 -0.52 -3.20 -11.67
C PRO A 60 -1.14 -4.45 -12.30
N ASP A 61 -0.39 -5.21 -13.09
CA ASP A 61 -0.84 -6.50 -13.66
C ASP A 61 -0.77 -7.67 -12.67
N HIS A 62 -0.14 -7.45 -11.50
CA HIS A 62 0.05 -8.48 -10.46
C HIS A 62 -0.62 -8.11 -9.14
N ILE A 63 -0.59 -6.84 -8.75
CA ILE A 63 -1.16 -6.36 -7.49
C ILE A 63 -2.61 -5.93 -7.72
N ASP A 64 -3.52 -6.69 -7.13
CA ASP A 64 -4.97 -6.45 -7.23
C ASP A 64 -5.42 -5.27 -6.35
N ILE A 65 -4.83 -5.11 -5.16
CA ILE A 65 -5.26 -4.15 -4.14
C ILE A 65 -4.05 -3.44 -3.54
N TYR A 66 -4.11 -2.11 -3.46
CA TYR A 66 -3.18 -1.27 -2.71
C TYR A 66 -3.89 -0.74 -1.46
N SER A 67 -3.22 -0.82 -0.31
CA SER A 67 -3.70 -0.25 0.95
C SER A 67 -2.70 0.81 1.42
N ALA A 68 -3.18 2.04 1.58
CA ALA A 68 -2.38 3.20 1.94
C ALA A 68 -3.14 4.07 2.94
N SER A 69 -2.45 4.53 3.97
CA SER A 69 -2.96 5.42 5.02
C SER A 69 -1.97 6.55 5.28
N TRP A 70 -1.51 7.16 4.19
CA TRP A 70 -0.69 8.36 4.18
C TRP A 70 -1.41 9.43 3.38
N GLY A 71 -1.04 10.69 3.58
CA GLY A 71 -1.68 11.83 2.96
C GLY A 71 -1.15 13.13 3.56
N PRO A 72 -1.88 14.25 3.35
CA PRO A 72 -1.58 15.52 3.99
C PRO A 72 -1.59 15.41 5.53
N GLU A 73 -1.05 16.43 6.19
CA GLU A 73 -1.04 16.50 7.65
C GLU A 73 -2.47 16.62 8.22
N ASP A 74 -2.81 15.77 9.20
CA ASP A 74 -4.12 15.74 9.86
C ASP A 74 -4.28 16.84 10.93
N ASP A 75 -3.90 18.08 10.63
CA ASP A 75 -3.90 19.21 11.57
C ASP A 75 -5.20 20.04 11.57
N GLY A 76 -6.16 19.66 10.74
CA GLY A 76 -7.43 20.36 10.55
C GLY A 76 -7.32 21.70 9.82
N LYS A 77 -6.18 22.00 9.20
CA LYS A 77 -5.91 23.26 8.47
C LYS A 77 -5.32 23.03 7.09
N THR A 78 -4.67 21.90 6.88
CA THR A 78 -4.04 21.53 5.61
C THR A 78 -5.09 21.11 4.59
N VAL A 79 -4.97 21.64 3.38
CA VAL A 79 -5.74 21.22 2.21
C VAL A 79 -4.74 20.94 1.10
N ASP A 80 -4.54 19.66 0.81
CA ASP A 80 -3.58 19.20 -0.20
C ASP A 80 -4.06 17.88 -0.82
N GLY A 81 -3.38 17.42 -1.86
CA GLY A 81 -3.74 16.21 -2.59
C GLY A 81 -2.63 15.72 -3.52
N PRO A 82 -2.91 14.70 -4.33
CA PRO A 82 -1.90 14.12 -5.21
C PRO A 82 -1.41 15.14 -6.24
N GLY A 83 -0.10 15.16 -6.49
CA GLY A 83 0.48 15.92 -7.58
C GLY A 83 0.12 15.34 -8.97
N PRO A 84 0.60 15.96 -10.06
CA PRO A 84 0.26 15.53 -11.42
C PRO A 84 0.64 14.06 -11.72
N LEU A 85 1.77 13.59 -11.20
CA LEU A 85 2.23 12.21 -11.45
C LEU A 85 1.41 11.21 -10.65
N ALA A 86 1.18 11.46 -9.36
CA ALA A 86 0.36 10.61 -8.50
C ALA A 86 -1.10 10.55 -9.01
N THR A 87 -1.65 11.69 -9.44
CA THR A 87 -2.97 11.75 -10.07
C THR A 87 -3.02 10.89 -11.33
N ARG A 88 -1.98 10.94 -12.18
CA ARG A 88 -1.91 10.10 -13.38
C ARG A 88 -1.73 8.62 -13.04
N ALA A 89 -1.01 8.28 -11.97
CA ALA A 89 -0.91 6.92 -11.47
C ALA A 89 -2.27 6.35 -11.06
N PHE A 90 -3.10 7.13 -10.35
CA PHE A 90 -4.47 6.73 -10.05
C PHE A 90 -5.30 6.49 -11.30
N ILE A 91 -5.29 7.43 -12.26
CA ILE A 91 -6.05 7.30 -13.52
C ILE A 91 -5.60 6.04 -14.28
N ASN A 92 -4.30 5.82 -14.42
CA ASN A 92 -3.76 4.65 -15.11
C ASN A 92 -4.14 3.36 -14.36
N GLY A 93 -4.06 3.35 -13.03
CA GLY A 93 -4.39 2.20 -12.19
C GLY A 93 -5.84 1.74 -12.35
N ILE A 94 -6.79 2.65 -12.57
CA ILE A 94 -8.20 2.26 -12.76
C ILE A 94 -8.58 1.99 -14.23
N THR A 95 -7.81 2.51 -15.20
CA THR A 95 -8.13 2.38 -16.63
C THR A 95 -7.36 1.27 -17.34
N THR A 96 -6.21 0.88 -16.81
CA THR A 96 -5.28 -0.05 -17.48
C THR A 96 -5.36 -1.46 -16.91
N VAL A 97 -6.00 -1.65 -15.74
CA VAL A 97 -6.22 -2.99 -15.18
C VAL A 97 -7.09 -3.78 -16.15
N SER A 98 -6.45 -4.70 -16.85
CA SER A 98 -7.14 -5.70 -17.64
C SER A 98 -7.89 -6.58 -16.65
N ILE A 99 -9.23 -6.51 -16.66
CA ILE A 99 -10.06 -7.50 -15.96
C ILE A 99 -9.78 -8.84 -16.65
N VAL A 100 -8.75 -9.55 -16.20
CA VAL A 100 -8.55 -10.94 -16.58
C VAL A 100 -9.69 -11.67 -15.89
N SER A 101 -10.73 -11.96 -16.65
CA SER A 101 -11.72 -12.96 -16.25
C SER A 101 -10.95 -14.25 -16.01
N LYS A 102 -10.58 -14.50 -14.75
CA LYS A 102 -10.07 -15.79 -14.32
C LYS A 102 -11.24 -16.76 -14.49
N LYS A 103 -11.25 -17.43 -15.63
CA LYS A 103 -12.16 -18.52 -15.96
C LYS A 103 -11.62 -19.81 -15.37
#